data_AF-A0A970SX90-F1
#
_entry.id   AF-A0A970SX90-F1
#
_cell.length_a   1.000
_cell.length_b   1.000
_cell.length_c   1.000
_cell.angle_alpha   90.00
_cell.angle_beta   90.00
_cell.angle_gamma   90.00
#
_symmetry.space_group_name_H-M   'P 1'
#
loop_
_entity.id
_entity.type
_entity.pdbx_description
1 polymer ?
#
loop_
_entity_poly.entity_id
_entity_poly.type
_entity_poly.pdbx_seq_one_letter_code
_entity_poly.pdbx_strand_id
1 'polypeptide(L)'
;AGTGNVVLVLSKNKARLSVTIAVEVPAHQISDSEQVEKARQALAAAGILRPAEGTDSSVNVMVQAMIGPAASDVSVEVAVSGNAQIAADGAITYGSSSVTGPVTFRLTKNSASVLVSVEVAVPAHLVSNAISCTALGMVRNDARAGQKNMALLGKAVRGGQRVLVDGVYYLKSPDQTRLAEGVIDLTGMTADAEFKLENGNPLFNIANQVNVHISNIKFTQMGTGVRYILAFAPNCLCDQVIIEGNSFVGPIRLMEFEGSTTINPAVHAFGMREMRFVDNTVENASYSFMRLDDMPFDEIYLEDNTVTNFDYTFFSSGISNGITYEDEMFEAKKLLVVRNNQVKCDDSWWGNPNNTNYYCFALFEGIDCIYEDNHVEGLKYSSGSGSGAAVYDAYLSCENLIYVGNTWKNILNFNPGKENNTLLKSKGGPDGSVTRHYEANHYIIEESYIKMCSAQLAKKYSQDPSVRLAQDLSASWIDFISLTTRCSTYEILDNTIDVYDLRLPMSSIFVEQMNLSGNQIKCKKIGGILLPYRVASNIDYGKKTHTVSN
;
A
#
# COMPACT_ATOMS: atom_id res chain seq x y z
N ALA A 1 -11.65 -33.86 -12.64
CA ALA A 1 -12.20 -35.22 -12.54
C ALA A 1 -12.90 -35.33 -11.19
N GLY A 2 -13.98 -36.09 -11.11
CA GLY A 2 -14.69 -36.30 -9.86
C GLY A 2 -15.15 -37.75 -9.74
N THR A 3 -15.02 -38.32 -8.55
CA THR A 3 -15.61 -39.62 -8.23
C THR A 3 -16.86 -39.40 -7.39
N GLY A 4 -17.92 -40.09 -7.74
CA GLY A 4 -19.20 -40.02 -7.05
C GLY A 4 -19.86 -41.38 -7.01
N ASN A 5 -20.76 -41.57 -6.05
CA ASN A 5 -21.49 -42.82 -5.90
C ASN A 5 -22.95 -42.61 -6.33
N VAL A 6 -23.42 -43.41 -7.29
CA VAL A 6 -24.84 -43.48 -7.64
C VAL A 6 -25.43 -44.70 -6.93
N VAL A 7 -26.43 -44.47 -6.07
CA VAL A 7 -27.14 -45.55 -5.37
C VAL A 7 -28.40 -45.89 -6.15
N LEU A 8 -28.41 -47.07 -6.78
CA LEU A 8 -29.60 -47.62 -7.42
C LEU A 8 -30.38 -48.43 -6.39
N VAL A 9 -31.63 -48.04 -6.13
CA VAL A 9 -32.51 -48.76 -5.20
C VAL A 9 -33.58 -49.49 -5.99
N LEU A 10 -33.57 -50.82 -5.90
CA LEU A 10 -34.62 -51.68 -6.43
C LEU A 10 -35.57 -52.04 -5.29
N SER A 11 -36.87 -51.83 -5.48
CA SER A 11 -37.88 -52.21 -4.51
C SER A 11 -39.00 -53.05 -5.10
N LYS A 12 -39.40 -54.10 -4.38
CA LYS A 12 -40.59 -54.91 -4.67
C LYS A 12 -41.31 -55.20 -3.35
N ASN A 13 -42.58 -54.79 -3.27
CA ASN A 13 -43.36 -54.79 -2.01
C ASN A 13 -42.63 -54.00 -0.90
N LYS A 14 -42.50 -54.57 0.30
CA LYS A 14 -41.77 -53.96 1.44
C LYS A 14 -40.25 -54.19 1.42
N ALA A 15 -39.73 -54.98 0.48
CA ALA A 15 -38.30 -55.26 0.39
C ALA A 15 -37.59 -54.20 -0.47
N ARG A 16 -36.45 -53.70 0.04
CA ARG A 16 -35.55 -52.76 -0.66
C ARG A 16 -34.16 -53.36 -0.73
N LEU A 17 -33.56 -53.30 -1.92
CA LEU A 17 -32.16 -53.60 -2.16
C LEU A 17 -31.52 -52.36 -2.77
N SER A 18 -30.41 -51.91 -2.20
CA SER A 18 -29.62 -50.80 -2.74
C SER A 18 -28.27 -51.31 -3.22
N VAL A 19 -27.91 -50.96 -4.45
CA VAL A 19 -26.57 -51.17 -5.01
C VAL A 19 -25.93 -49.81 -5.23
N THR A 20 -24.75 -49.62 -4.66
CA THR A 20 -23.94 -48.42 -4.87
C THR A 20 -22.97 -48.69 -6.01
N ILE A 21 -23.06 -47.91 -7.07
CA ILE A 21 -22.14 -47.95 -8.21
C ILE A 21 -21.22 -46.73 -8.09
N ALA A 22 -19.91 -46.97 -8.02
CA ALA A 22 -18.92 -45.92 -8.14
C ALA A 22 -18.88 -45.45 -9.60
N VAL A 23 -19.08 -44.14 -9.81
CA VAL A 23 -19.00 -43.49 -11.11
C VAL A 23 -17.81 -42.56 -11.09
N GLU A 24 -16.95 -42.71 -12.09
CA GLU A 24 -15.83 -41.82 -12.32
C GLU A 24 -16.18 -40.90 -13.48
N VAL A 25 -16.19 -39.58 -13.22
CA VAL A 25 -16.34 -38.56 -14.26
C VAL A 25 -14.94 -38.10 -14.65
N PRO A 26 -14.48 -38.40 -15.88
CA PRO A 26 -13.18 -37.94 -16.37
C PRO A 26 -13.09 -36.42 -16.27
N ALA A 27 -11.88 -35.90 -16.06
CA ALA A 27 -11.66 -34.46 -16.20
C ALA A 27 -12.08 -34.03 -17.60
N HIS A 28 -12.87 -32.95 -17.70
CA HIS A 28 -13.14 -32.34 -19.00
C HIS A 28 -11.82 -31.80 -19.53
N GLN A 29 -11.24 -32.50 -20.50
CA GLN A 29 -10.08 -32.02 -21.22
C GLN A 29 -10.57 -30.95 -22.19
N ILE A 30 -10.22 -29.69 -21.88
CA ILE A 30 -10.47 -28.58 -22.78
C ILE A 30 -9.60 -28.82 -24.02
N SER A 31 -10.23 -28.94 -25.18
CA SER A 31 -9.52 -29.14 -26.45
C SER A 31 -8.59 -27.96 -26.77
N ASP A 32 -7.55 -28.20 -27.58
CA ASP A 32 -6.64 -27.12 -28.02
C ASP A 32 -7.41 -25.98 -28.71
N SER A 33 -8.44 -26.31 -29.49
CA SER A 33 -9.33 -25.34 -30.14
C SER A 33 -10.12 -24.50 -29.14
N GLU A 34 -10.62 -25.08 -28.05
CA GLU A 34 -11.33 -24.34 -27.00
C GLU A 34 -10.39 -23.44 -26.19
N GLN A 35 -9.14 -23.86 -25.96
CA GLN A 35 -8.14 -23.03 -25.28
C GLN A 35 -7.74 -21.82 -26.14
N VAL A 36 -7.49 -22.05 -27.44
CA VAL A 36 -7.19 -20.99 -28.40
C VAL A 36 -8.38 -20.02 -28.53
N GLU A 37 -9.62 -20.52 -28.54
CA GLU A 37 -10.82 -19.67 -28.59
C GLU A 37 -11.03 -18.86 -27.31
N LYS A 38 -10.74 -19.42 -26.13
CA LYS A 38 -10.75 -18.66 -24.87
C LYS A 38 -9.71 -17.54 -24.86
N ALA A 39 -8.48 -17.82 -25.31
CA ALA A 39 -7.44 -16.81 -25.45
C ALA A 39 -7.85 -15.71 -26.43
N ARG A 40 -8.50 -16.08 -27.55
CA ARG A 40 -9.06 -15.14 -28.52
C ARG A 40 -10.10 -14.21 -27.90
N GLN A 41 -11.01 -14.76 -27.09
CA GLN A 41 -12.04 -13.98 -26.40
C GLN A 41 -11.45 -13.04 -25.35
N ALA A 42 -10.46 -13.50 -24.58
CA ALA A 42 -9.75 -12.68 -23.60
C ALA A 42 -9.05 -11.49 -24.29
N LEU A 43 -8.32 -11.75 -25.37
CA LEU A 43 -7.64 -10.68 -26.13
C LEU A 43 -8.63 -9.72 -26.80
N ALA A 44 -9.74 -10.22 -27.35
CA ALA A 44 -10.77 -9.37 -27.92
C ALA A 44 -11.47 -8.47 -26.88
N ALA A 45 -11.56 -8.93 -25.62
CA ALA A 45 -12.13 -8.16 -24.51
C ALA A 45 -11.17 -7.09 -23.96
N ALA A 46 -9.86 -7.20 -24.22
CA ALA A 46 -8.84 -6.27 -23.72
C ALA A 46 -8.96 -4.85 -24.33
N GLY A 47 -9.67 -4.69 -25.45
CA GLY A 47 -9.84 -3.40 -26.10
C GLY A 47 -8.57 -2.91 -26.80
N ILE A 48 -8.24 -1.62 -26.66
CA ILE A 48 -7.04 -1.02 -27.26
C ILE A 48 -5.83 -1.32 -26.38
N LEU A 49 -4.80 -1.98 -26.93
CA LEU A 49 -3.54 -2.18 -26.23
C LEU A 49 -2.73 -0.88 -26.22
N ARG A 50 -2.14 -0.53 -25.07
CA ARG A 50 -1.41 0.72 -24.86
C ARG A 50 -0.04 0.43 -24.24
N PRO A 51 0.97 0.08 -25.06
CA PRO A 51 2.31 -0.17 -24.56
C PRO A 51 2.93 1.08 -23.92
N ALA A 52 3.66 0.91 -22.82
CA ALA A 52 4.37 1.97 -22.12
C ALA A 52 5.88 1.90 -22.38
N GLU A 53 6.46 3.01 -22.85
CA GLU A 53 7.91 3.09 -23.07
C GLU A 53 8.67 2.95 -21.74
N GLY A 54 9.71 2.11 -21.73
CA GLY A 54 10.48 1.77 -20.53
C GLY A 54 9.99 0.48 -19.85
N THR A 55 8.75 0.07 -20.11
CA THR A 55 8.16 -1.17 -19.56
C THR A 55 7.98 -2.22 -20.66
N ASP A 56 7.28 -1.85 -21.73
CA ASP A 56 6.87 -2.78 -22.78
C ASP A 56 7.84 -2.70 -23.97
N SER A 57 8.53 -3.80 -24.23
CA SER A 57 9.41 -3.96 -25.40
C SER A 57 8.81 -4.81 -26.51
N SER A 58 7.75 -5.58 -26.21
CA SER A 58 7.12 -6.49 -27.16
C SER A 58 5.62 -6.65 -26.92
N VAL A 59 4.81 -6.47 -27.97
CA VAL A 59 3.37 -6.72 -27.89
C VAL A 59 3.03 -8.20 -27.74
N ASN A 60 3.92 -9.12 -28.16
CA ASN A 60 3.69 -10.55 -27.95
C ASN A 60 3.74 -10.90 -26.46
N VAL A 61 4.71 -10.32 -25.73
CA VAL A 61 4.85 -10.51 -24.28
C VAL A 61 3.64 -9.92 -23.55
N MET A 62 3.20 -8.72 -23.93
CA MET A 62 2.01 -8.09 -23.36
C MET A 62 0.77 -8.97 -23.55
N VAL A 63 0.53 -9.44 -24.77
CA VAL A 63 -0.63 -10.29 -25.07
C VAL A 63 -0.53 -11.64 -24.36
N GLN A 64 0.66 -12.22 -24.27
CA GLN A 64 0.89 -13.47 -23.52
C GLN A 64 0.53 -13.31 -22.04
N ALA A 65 0.88 -12.18 -21.43
CA ALA A 65 0.51 -11.87 -20.05
C ALA A 65 -1.01 -11.70 -19.90
N MET A 66 -1.69 -11.09 -20.88
CA MET A 66 -3.14 -10.85 -20.85
C MET A 66 -3.99 -12.12 -20.96
N ILE A 67 -3.58 -13.11 -21.75
CA ILE A 67 -4.37 -14.35 -21.93
C ILE A 67 -4.28 -15.29 -20.71
N GLY A 68 -3.41 -15.00 -19.75
CA GLY A 68 -3.41 -15.58 -18.40
C GLY A 68 -3.04 -17.07 -18.29
N PRO A 69 -3.01 -17.62 -17.05
CA PRO A 69 -2.55 -18.99 -16.78
C PRO A 69 -3.45 -20.09 -17.33
N ALA A 70 -4.72 -19.79 -17.68
CA ALA A 70 -5.63 -20.76 -18.31
C ALA A 70 -5.28 -21.06 -19.79
N ALA A 71 -4.36 -20.29 -20.37
CA ALA A 71 -3.90 -20.42 -21.76
C ALA A 71 -2.36 -20.30 -21.88
N SER A 72 -1.61 -20.64 -20.82
CA SER A 72 -0.14 -20.49 -20.76
C SER A 72 0.60 -21.20 -21.92
N ASP A 73 0.03 -22.27 -22.46
CA ASP A 73 0.65 -23.04 -23.56
C ASP A 73 0.18 -22.59 -24.95
N VAL A 74 -0.61 -21.50 -25.04
CA VAL A 74 -0.95 -20.86 -26.31
C VAL A 74 0.18 -19.91 -26.67
N SER A 75 0.79 -20.11 -27.83
CA SER A 75 1.82 -19.21 -28.36
C SER A 75 1.18 -18.01 -29.06
N VAL A 76 1.77 -16.83 -28.84
CA VAL A 76 1.34 -15.55 -29.43
C VAL A 76 2.40 -15.04 -30.39
N GLU A 77 1.99 -14.72 -31.61
CA GLU A 77 2.85 -14.10 -32.63
C GLU A 77 2.09 -13.01 -33.39
N VAL A 78 2.79 -11.96 -33.83
CA VAL A 78 2.21 -10.98 -34.76
C VAL A 78 2.13 -11.61 -36.15
N ALA A 79 0.92 -11.76 -36.68
CA ALA A 79 0.70 -12.21 -38.04
C ALA A 79 0.81 -11.06 -39.04
N VAL A 80 0.21 -9.91 -38.71
CA VAL A 80 0.20 -8.69 -39.53
C VAL A 80 0.11 -7.49 -38.60
N SER A 81 0.89 -6.44 -38.87
CA SER A 81 0.79 -5.16 -38.17
C SER A 81 0.43 -4.05 -39.16
N GLY A 82 -0.65 -3.33 -38.87
CA GLY A 82 -0.98 -2.03 -39.44
C GLY A 82 -0.41 -0.86 -38.63
N ASN A 83 0.24 -1.13 -37.49
CA ASN A 83 0.93 -0.15 -36.68
C ASN A 83 2.42 -0.10 -37.08
N ALA A 84 2.86 1.05 -37.60
CA ALA A 84 4.23 1.24 -38.09
C ALA A 84 5.30 1.15 -36.98
N GLN A 85 4.91 1.23 -35.71
CA GLN A 85 5.81 1.12 -34.55
C GLN A 85 5.95 -0.32 -34.03
N ILE A 86 5.30 -1.29 -34.67
CA ILE A 86 5.32 -2.70 -34.25
C ILE A 86 5.88 -3.55 -35.38
N ALA A 87 7.00 -4.21 -35.10
CA ALA A 87 7.66 -5.12 -36.02
C ALA A 87 6.95 -6.49 -36.10
N ALA A 88 7.32 -7.29 -37.10
CA ALA A 88 6.73 -8.60 -37.34
C ALA A 88 7.03 -9.63 -36.23
N ASP A 89 8.11 -9.45 -35.48
CA ASP A 89 8.45 -10.23 -34.29
C ASP A 89 7.75 -9.72 -33.02
N GLY A 90 6.89 -8.71 -33.15
CA GLY A 90 6.19 -8.05 -32.06
C GLY A 90 7.02 -7.03 -31.29
N ALA A 91 8.27 -6.77 -31.67
CA ALA A 91 9.08 -5.72 -31.03
C ALA A 91 8.46 -4.33 -31.25
N ILE A 92 8.48 -3.51 -30.20
CA ILE A 92 7.92 -2.17 -30.20
C ILE A 92 9.05 -1.15 -30.39
N THR A 93 8.88 -0.23 -31.35
CA THR A 93 9.77 0.91 -31.55
C THR A 93 9.00 2.20 -31.29
N TYR A 94 9.28 2.84 -30.16
CA TYR A 94 8.73 4.15 -29.84
C TYR A 94 9.38 5.22 -30.74
N GLY A 95 8.56 5.94 -31.51
CA GLY A 95 8.99 6.97 -32.46
C GLY A 95 8.44 8.34 -32.09
N SER A 96 8.87 9.43 -32.73
CA SER A 96 8.57 10.82 -32.30
C SER A 96 7.09 11.26 -32.26
N SER A 97 6.16 10.41 -32.72
CA SER A 97 4.71 10.65 -32.67
C SER A 97 4.01 9.37 -32.23
N SER A 98 2.86 9.51 -31.58
CA SER A 98 2.02 8.36 -31.27
C SER A 98 1.45 7.76 -32.56
N VAL A 99 1.42 6.43 -32.64
CA VAL A 99 0.82 5.69 -33.75
C VAL A 99 -0.19 4.71 -33.20
N THR A 100 -1.43 4.86 -33.66
CA THR A 100 -2.49 3.87 -33.42
C THR A 100 -2.75 3.11 -34.70
N GLY A 101 -2.83 1.78 -34.60
CA GLY A 101 -3.20 0.95 -35.72
C GLY A 101 -3.49 -0.49 -35.31
N PRO A 102 -4.20 -1.24 -36.16
CA PRO A 102 -4.56 -2.62 -35.87
C PRO A 102 -3.34 -3.53 -35.93
N VAL A 103 -3.24 -4.46 -34.98
CA VAL A 103 -2.29 -5.57 -35.01
C VAL A 103 -3.07 -6.87 -34.94
N THR A 104 -2.84 -7.74 -35.92
CA THR A 104 -3.42 -9.08 -35.98
C THR A 104 -2.44 -10.08 -35.38
N PHE A 105 -2.84 -10.71 -34.29
CA PHE A 105 -2.12 -11.77 -33.62
C PHE A 105 -2.57 -13.14 -34.11
N ARG A 106 -1.64 -14.08 -34.19
CA ARG A 106 -1.88 -15.51 -34.34
C ARG A 106 -1.70 -16.17 -32.98
N LEU A 107 -2.76 -16.81 -32.51
CA LEU A 107 -2.75 -17.64 -31.31
C LEU A 107 -2.70 -19.09 -31.74
N THR A 108 -1.75 -19.87 -31.23
CA THR A 108 -1.56 -21.27 -31.64
C THR A 108 -1.37 -22.19 -30.44
N LYS A 109 -2.04 -23.34 -30.44
CA LYS A 109 -1.74 -24.46 -29.56
C LYS A 109 -1.74 -25.74 -30.39
N ASN A 110 -0.58 -26.40 -30.48
CA ASN A 110 -0.36 -27.55 -31.36
C ASN A 110 -0.81 -27.24 -32.81
N SER A 111 -1.84 -27.92 -33.30
CA SER A 111 -2.40 -27.70 -34.65
C SER A 111 -3.58 -26.72 -34.70
N ALA A 112 -4.11 -26.29 -33.56
CA ALA A 112 -5.19 -25.30 -33.50
C ALA A 112 -4.61 -23.89 -33.59
N SER A 113 -5.16 -23.06 -34.48
CA SER A 113 -4.71 -21.67 -34.66
C SER A 113 -5.88 -20.75 -34.98
N VAL A 114 -5.85 -19.53 -34.45
CA VAL A 114 -6.82 -18.47 -34.78
C VAL A 114 -6.14 -17.12 -34.91
N LEU A 115 -6.72 -16.26 -35.74
CA LEU A 115 -6.29 -14.87 -35.89
C LEU A 115 -7.24 -13.93 -35.16
N VAL A 116 -6.70 -12.92 -34.51
CA VAL A 116 -7.46 -11.89 -33.81
C VAL A 116 -6.78 -10.54 -33.98
N SER A 117 -7.55 -9.55 -34.41
CA SER A 117 -7.06 -8.18 -34.61
C SER A 117 -7.53 -7.29 -33.47
N VAL A 118 -6.60 -6.55 -32.89
CA VAL A 118 -6.87 -5.53 -31.85
C VAL A 118 -6.16 -4.24 -32.22
N GLU A 119 -6.71 -3.10 -31.79
CA GLU A 119 -6.03 -1.82 -31.95
C GLU A 119 -4.88 -1.70 -30.96
N VAL A 120 -3.73 -1.22 -31.42
CA VAL A 120 -2.59 -0.91 -30.56
C VAL A 120 -2.21 0.55 -30.73
N ALA A 121 -2.21 1.30 -29.63
CA ALA A 121 -1.84 2.70 -29.57
C ALA A 121 -0.47 2.83 -28.90
N VAL A 122 0.59 2.87 -29.71
CA VAL A 122 1.95 3.08 -29.24
C VAL A 122 2.16 4.60 -29.03
N PRO A 123 2.57 5.06 -27.84
CA PRO A 123 2.80 6.48 -27.57
C PRO A 123 4.03 7.00 -28.33
N ALA A 124 4.17 8.33 -28.39
CA ALA A 124 5.40 8.93 -28.89
C ALA A 124 6.57 8.57 -27.96
N HIS A 125 7.76 8.41 -28.55
CA HIS A 125 9.03 8.32 -27.83
C HIS A 125 9.14 9.49 -26.87
N LEU A 126 9.48 9.17 -25.63
CA LEU A 126 9.93 10.11 -24.62
C LEU A 126 11.28 10.69 -25.08
N VAL A 127 11.24 11.61 -26.04
CA VAL A 127 12.37 12.50 -26.32
C VAL A 127 12.45 13.48 -25.16
N SER A 128 12.96 13.02 -24.02
CA SER A 128 13.37 13.92 -22.95
C SER A 128 14.69 14.53 -23.42
N ASN A 129 14.64 15.70 -24.07
CA ASN A 129 15.80 16.59 -24.06
C ASN A 129 15.97 17.03 -22.61
N ALA A 130 16.73 16.23 -21.85
CA ALA A 130 16.99 16.52 -20.46
C ALA A 130 17.63 17.91 -20.37
N ILE A 131 17.07 18.76 -19.52
CA ILE A 131 17.50 20.14 -19.39
C ILE A 131 17.77 20.45 -17.92
N SER A 132 18.95 21.00 -17.63
CA SER A 132 19.27 21.37 -16.25
C SER A 132 18.51 22.62 -15.83
N CYS A 133 18.28 22.77 -14.53
CA CYS A 133 17.69 23.98 -13.96
C CYS A 133 18.48 25.24 -14.37
N THR A 134 19.81 25.16 -14.41
CA THR A 134 20.66 26.27 -14.90
C THR A 134 20.39 26.57 -16.37
N ALA A 135 20.29 25.55 -17.22
CA ALA A 135 20.00 25.70 -18.65
C ALA A 135 18.59 26.22 -18.92
N LEU A 136 17.62 25.95 -18.03
CA LEU A 136 16.29 26.57 -18.03
C LEU A 136 16.34 28.08 -17.70
N GLY A 137 17.46 28.59 -17.19
CA GLY A 137 17.61 29.98 -16.75
C GLY A 137 17.15 30.22 -15.32
N MET A 138 17.04 29.15 -14.51
CA MET A 138 16.78 29.27 -13.07
C MET A 138 18.00 29.88 -12.37
N VAL A 139 17.74 30.64 -11.31
CA VAL A 139 18.78 31.32 -10.53
C VAL A 139 19.02 30.52 -9.26
N ARG A 140 20.24 30.00 -9.12
CA ARG A 140 20.70 29.26 -7.94
C ARG A 140 20.81 30.19 -6.72
N ASN A 141 20.56 29.65 -5.53
CA ASN A 141 20.85 30.31 -4.25
C ASN A 141 20.24 31.72 -4.05
N ASP A 142 19.18 32.10 -4.77
CA ASP A 142 18.50 33.40 -4.60
C ASP A 142 17.00 33.20 -4.31
N ALA A 143 16.60 33.43 -3.06
CA ALA A 143 15.19 33.35 -2.65
C ALA A 143 14.28 34.31 -3.43
N ARG A 144 14.79 35.47 -3.86
CA ARG A 144 14.02 36.45 -4.65
C ARG A 144 13.66 35.92 -6.04
N ALA A 145 14.40 34.92 -6.53
CA ALA A 145 14.10 34.25 -7.79
C ALA A 145 13.03 33.16 -7.68
N GLY A 146 12.48 32.89 -6.49
CA GLY A 146 11.57 31.77 -6.22
C GLY A 146 10.39 31.67 -7.20
N GLN A 147 9.74 32.78 -7.53
CA GLN A 147 8.62 32.81 -8.49
C GLN A 147 9.09 32.54 -9.92
N LYS A 148 10.21 33.13 -10.33
CA LYS A 148 10.80 32.91 -11.67
C LYS A 148 11.19 31.44 -11.83
N ASN A 149 11.89 30.88 -10.84
CA ASN A 149 12.32 29.49 -10.83
C ASN A 149 11.14 28.54 -10.94
N MET A 150 10.09 28.76 -10.14
CA MET A 150 8.87 27.94 -10.19
C MET A 150 8.15 28.04 -11.54
N ALA A 151 8.10 29.24 -12.14
CA ALA A 151 7.49 29.42 -13.46
C ALA A 151 8.26 28.67 -14.57
N LEU A 152 9.59 28.70 -14.54
CA LEU A 152 10.45 27.97 -15.48
C LEU A 152 10.33 26.46 -15.31
N LEU A 153 10.47 25.97 -14.07
CA LEU A 153 10.32 24.55 -13.74
C LEU A 153 8.93 24.03 -14.16
N GLY A 154 7.87 24.74 -13.75
CA GLY A 154 6.51 24.34 -14.10
C GLY A 154 6.25 24.35 -15.61
N LYS A 155 6.89 25.23 -16.39
CA LYS A 155 6.80 25.20 -17.85
C LYS A 155 7.51 23.99 -18.44
N ALA A 156 8.70 23.65 -17.94
CA ALA A 156 9.46 22.50 -18.41
C ALA A 156 8.72 21.18 -18.14
N VAL A 157 8.23 20.99 -16.90
CA VAL A 157 7.47 19.81 -16.48
C VAL A 157 6.18 19.66 -17.28
N ARG A 158 5.40 20.74 -17.47
CA ARG A 158 4.19 20.67 -18.33
C ARG A 158 4.50 20.37 -19.79
N GLY A 159 5.71 20.66 -20.26
CA GLY A 159 6.17 20.28 -21.59
C GLY A 159 6.66 18.84 -21.69
N GLY A 160 6.59 18.04 -20.61
CA GLY A 160 7.12 16.68 -20.55
C GLY A 160 8.65 16.62 -20.60
N GLN A 161 9.35 17.72 -20.28
CA GLN A 161 10.80 17.72 -20.27
C GLN A 161 11.32 17.06 -18.99
N ARG A 162 12.33 16.19 -19.14
CA ARG A 162 13.14 15.73 -18.01
C ARG A 162 13.98 16.89 -17.48
N VAL A 163 13.85 17.20 -16.20
CA VAL A 163 14.56 18.31 -15.56
C VAL A 163 15.65 17.79 -14.65
N LEU A 164 16.86 18.29 -14.86
CA LEU A 164 18.03 17.93 -14.09
C LEU A 164 18.33 19.00 -13.03
N VAL A 165 18.21 18.64 -11.75
CA VAL A 165 18.47 19.56 -10.64
C VAL A 165 19.96 19.56 -10.33
N ASP A 166 20.63 20.64 -10.69
CA ASP A 166 22.10 20.74 -10.71
C ASP A 166 22.66 21.70 -9.63
N GLY A 167 21.86 21.99 -8.60
CA GLY A 167 22.21 22.83 -7.44
C GLY A 167 21.00 23.19 -6.60
N VAL A 168 21.13 24.23 -5.78
CA VAL A 168 20.09 24.70 -4.85
C VAL A 168 19.21 25.79 -5.48
N TYR A 169 17.91 25.56 -5.51
CA TYR A 169 16.92 26.48 -6.08
C TYR A 169 15.78 26.75 -5.11
N TYR A 170 15.47 28.02 -4.93
CA TYR A 170 14.26 28.44 -4.22
C TYR A 170 13.06 28.34 -5.16
N LEU A 171 11.96 27.78 -4.67
CA LEU A 171 10.67 27.66 -5.38
C LEU A 171 9.58 28.31 -4.55
N LYS A 172 8.97 29.36 -5.11
CA LYS A 172 7.81 30.04 -4.54
C LYS A 172 6.59 29.76 -5.40
N SER A 173 5.50 29.32 -4.77
CA SER A 173 4.27 28.98 -5.49
C SER A 173 3.74 30.16 -6.30
N PRO A 174 3.21 29.92 -7.51
CA PRO A 174 2.28 30.85 -8.14
C PRO A 174 0.93 30.83 -7.39
N ASP A 175 0.13 31.88 -7.58
CA ASP A 175 -1.22 31.98 -6.99
C ASP A 175 -2.14 30.82 -7.43
N GLN A 176 -1.84 30.17 -8.57
CA GLN A 176 -2.51 28.98 -9.08
C GLN A 176 -1.51 28.00 -9.72
N THR A 177 -1.52 26.74 -9.27
CA THR A 177 -0.77 25.65 -9.91
C THR A 177 -1.62 25.04 -11.02
N ARG A 178 -1.13 25.03 -12.26
CA ARG A 178 -1.81 24.39 -13.40
C ARG A 178 -1.57 22.88 -13.39
N LEU A 179 -2.52 22.12 -13.94
CA LEU A 179 -2.36 20.69 -14.17
C LEU A 179 -1.13 20.43 -15.05
N ALA A 180 -0.36 19.42 -14.67
CA ALA A 180 0.67 18.79 -15.48
C ALA A 180 0.00 17.69 -16.30
N GLU A 181 0.18 17.76 -17.62
CA GLU A 181 -0.38 16.81 -18.60
C GLU A 181 0.70 15.91 -19.22
N GLY A 182 1.98 16.20 -18.94
CA GLY A 182 3.12 15.39 -19.34
C GLY A 182 3.81 14.75 -18.13
N VAL A 183 4.58 13.69 -18.39
CA VAL A 183 5.38 12.98 -17.38
C VAL A 183 6.21 13.96 -16.56
N ILE A 184 6.19 13.78 -15.24
CA ILE A 184 7.08 14.51 -14.34
C ILE A 184 8.34 13.68 -14.15
N ASP A 185 9.47 14.15 -14.68
CA ASP A 185 10.77 13.50 -14.52
C ASP A 185 11.78 14.52 -13.98
N LEU A 186 12.12 14.36 -12.69
CA LEU A 186 13.06 15.22 -11.97
C LEU A 186 14.20 14.36 -11.41
N THR A 187 15.44 14.66 -11.79
CA THR A 187 16.62 13.96 -11.27
C THR A 187 17.64 14.94 -10.71
N GLY A 188 18.08 14.75 -9.47
CA GLY A 188 19.24 15.45 -8.93
C GLY A 188 20.54 14.94 -9.54
N MET A 189 21.38 15.87 -10.00
CA MET A 189 22.68 15.55 -10.64
C MET A 189 23.87 15.74 -9.70
N THR A 190 23.70 16.54 -8.66
CA THR A 190 24.76 16.96 -7.76
C THR A 190 24.39 16.60 -6.33
N ALA A 191 25.40 16.46 -5.47
CA ALA A 191 25.17 16.17 -4.05
C ALA A 191 24.40 17.28 -3.32
N ASP A 192 24.37 18.50 -3.89
CA ASP A 192 23.63 19.67 -3.38
C ASP A 192 22.33 19.96 -4.17
N ALA A 193 21.85 19.00 -4.98
CA ALA A 193 20.59 19.15 -5.71
C ALA A 193 19.43 19.35 -4.72
N GLU A 194 18.90 20.57 -4.65
CA GLU A 194 17.94 20.94 -3.62
C GLU A 194 16.86 21.90 -4.16
N PHE A 195 15.61 21.63 -3.79
CA PHE A 195 14.52 22.57 -3.85
C PHE A 195 14.16 23.10 -2.47
N LYS A 196 14.34 24.40 -2.26
CA LYS A 196 13.89 25.13 -1.07
C LYS A 196 12.50 25.70 -1.31
N LEU A 197 11.55 25.22 -0.55
CA LEU A 197 10.13 25.45 -0.76
C LEU A 197 9.64 26.55 0.17
N GLU A 198 8.79 27.45 -0.33
CA GLU A 198 7.99 28.35 0.50
C GLU A 198 6.56 27.82 0.63
N ASN A 199 5.83 28.27 1.67
CA ASN A 199 4.40 27.99 1.84
C ASN A 199 3.61 28.33 0.55
N GLY A 200 2.62 27.49 0.22
CA GLY A 200 1.72 27.74 -0.92
C GLY A 200 1.06 26.47 -1.44
N ASN A 201 0.42 26.59 -2.61
CA ASN A 201 -0.23 25.50 -3.34
C ASN A 201 0.72 24.33 -3.65
N PRO A 202 0.21 23.12 -3.98
CA PRO A 202 1.04 22.01 -4.46
C PRO A 202 2.02 22.42 -5.55
N LEU A 203 3.23 21.83 -5.56
CA LEU A 203 4.21 22.07 -6.63
C LEU A 203 3.66 21.61 -7.98
N PHE A 204 3.01 20.44 -8.00
CA PHE A 204 2.46 19.85 -9.21
C PHE A 204 1.05 19.31 -8.94
N ASN A 205 0.09 19.75 -9.77
CA ASN A 205 -1.22 19.14 -9.86
C ASN A 205 -1.17 18.13 -11.00
N ILE A 206 -1.50 16.86 -10.77
CA ILE A 206 -1.29 15.75 -11.70
C ILE A 206 -2.61 15.44 -12.44
N ALA A 207 -2.57 15.46 -13.78
CA ALA A 207 -3.70 15.08 -14.61
C ALA A 207 -3.81 13.56 -14.80
N ASN A 208 -4.83 13.13 -15.55
CA ASN A 208 -4.99 11.74 -15.96
C ASN A 208 -3.82 11.27 -16.82
N GLN A 209 -3.34 10.03 -16.61
CA GLN A 209 -2.29 9.36 -17.39
C GLN A 209 -0.91 10.05 -17.32
N VAL A 210 -0.59 10.67 -16.18
CA VAL A 210 0.72 11.29 -15.97
C VAL A 210 1.53 10.50 -14.95
N ASN A 211 2.63 9.91 -15.41
CA ASN A 211 3.60 9.22 -14.55
C ASN A 211 4.54 10.22 -13.87
N VAL A 212 5.07 9.82 -12.72
CA VAL A 212 5.95 10.66 -11.88
C VAL A 212 7.22 9.89 -11.53
N HIS A 213 8.38 10.49 -11.80
CA HIS A 213 9.70 9.98 -11.49
C HIS A 213 10.49 11.11 -10.84
N ILE A 214 10.79 10.98 -9.54
CA ILE A 214 11.55 11.98 -8.78
C ILE A 214 12.66 11.26 -8.03
N SER A 215 13.90 11.62 -8.31
CA SER A 215 15.04 10.93 -7.72
C SER A 215 16.19 11.85 -7.32
N ASN A 216 16.87 11.52 -6.21
CA ASN A 216 18.12 12.14 -5.77
C ASN A 216 18.04 13.65 -5.51
N ILE A 217 16.89 14.15 -5.03
CA ILE A 217 16.67 15.57 -4.75
C ILE A 217 16.39 15.78 -3.27
N LYS A 218 16.96 16.83 -2.68
CA LYS A 218 16.56 17.33 -1.37
C LYS A 218 15.42 18.34 -1.50
N PHE A 219 14.36 18.16 -0.74
CA PHE A 219 13.24 19.09 -0.60
C PHE A 219 13.24 19.65 0.82
N THR A 220 13.45 20.96 0.96
CA THR A 220 13.45 21.63 2.27
C THR A 220 12.32 22.64 2.33
N GLN A 221 11.36 22.45 3.22
CA GLN A 221 10.33 23.44 3.51
C GLN A 221 10.89 24.51 4.47
N MET A 222 10.97 25.75 3.98
CA MET A 222 11.54 26.88 4.69
C MET A 222 10.54 27.56 5.64
N GLY A 223 9.23 27.32 5.44
CA GLY A 223 8.15 27.87 6.26
C GLY A 223 7.70 26.94 7.39
N THR A 224 6.80 27.45 8.23
CA THR A 224 6.16 26.67 9.31
C THR A 224 4.87 25.95 8.86
N GLY A 225 4.39 26.23 7.65
CA GLY A 225 3.18 25.61 7.10
C GLY A 225 3.48 24.35 6.31
N VAL A 226 2.47 23.52 6.07
CA VAL A 226 2.61 22.32 5.25
C VAL A 226 2.89 22.70 3.79
N ARG A 227 3.87 22.05 3.18
CA ARG A 227 4.16 22.12 1.75
C ARG A 227 3.70 20.86 1.04
N TYR A 228 2.82 21.03 0.05
CA TYR A 228 2.37 19.94 -0.81
C TYR A 228 3.30 19.83 -2.03
N ILE A 229 3.73 18.62 -2.38
CA ILE A 229 4.54 18.37 -3.58
C ILE A 229 3.63 17.94 -4.75
N LEU A 230 2.92 16.83 -4.60
CA LEU A 230 2.04 16.25 -5.62
C LEU A 230 0.59 16.29 -5.14
N ALA A 231 -0.32 16.71 -6.01
CA ALA A 231 -1.75 16.61 -5.80
C ALA A 231 -2.41 15.99 -7.03
N PHE A 232 -3.08 14.86 -6.87
CA PHE A 232 -3.66 14.11 -7.98
C PHE A 232 -5.11 14.53 -8.23
N ALA A 233 -5.54 14.55 -9.49
CA ALA A 233 -6.95 14.76 -9.81
C ALA A 233 -7.78 13.54 -9.33
N PRO A 234 -8.99 13.73 -8.75
CA PRO A 234 -9.74 12.65 -8.09
C PRO A 234 -10.09 11.42 -8.95
N ASN A 235 -10.10 11.57 -10.27
CA ASN A 235 -10.47 10.51 -11.23
C ASN A 235 -9.30 10.18 -12.18
N CYS A 236 -8.07 10.60 -11.86
CA CYS A 236 -6.92 10.25 -12.68
C CYS A 236 -6.56 8.78 -12.48
N LEU A 237 -6.05 8.14 -13.53
CA LEU A 237 -5.29 6.91 -13.50
C LEU A 237 -3.83 7.26 -13.79
N CYS A 238 -2.93 6.94 -12.86
CA CYS A 238 -1.49 6.99 -13.05
C CYS A 238 -0.96 5.56 -13.20
N ASP A 239 -0.07 5.31 -14.16
CA ASP A 239 0.54 3.99 -14.25
C ASP A 239 1.64 3.85 -13.19
N GLN A 240 2.51 4.87 -13.03
CA GLN A 240 3.67 4.78 -12.15
C GLN A 240 3.99 6.08 -11.41
N VAL A 241 4.25 5.95 -10.11
CA VAL A 241 4.87 6.99 -9.27
C VAL A 241 6.10 6.42 -8.58
N ILE A 242 7.29 6.84 -9.01
CA ILE A 242 8.58 6.41 -8.49
C ILE A 242 9.28 7.57 -7.81
N ILE A 243 9.52 7.44 -6.50
CA ILE A 243 10.17 8.43 -5.65
C ILE A 243 11.34 7.73 -4.94
N GLU A 244 12.57 8.03 -5.36
CA GLU A 244 13.75 7.25 -4.95
C GLU A 244 14.94 8.12 -4.52
N GLY A 245 15.60 7.77 -3.41
CA GLY A 245 16.85 8.43 -3.03
C GLY A 245 16.71 9.92 -2.68
N ASN A 246 15.50 10.38 -2.35
CA ASN A 246 15.24 11.79 -2.02
C ASN A 246 15.36 12.05 -0.52
N SER A 247 15.54 13.33 -0.16
CA SER A 247 15.49 13.81 1.22
C SER A 247 14.38 14.84 1.37
N PHE A 248 13.51 14.70 2.37
CA PHE A 248 12.43 15.62 2.66
C PHE A 248 12.60 16.18 4.07
N VAL A 249 12.78 17.50 4.21
CA VAL A 249 13.07 18.15 5.49
C VAL A 249 12.03 19.22 5.79
N GLY A 250 11.39 19.08 6.94
CA GLY A 250 10.39 20.02 7.46
C GLY A 250 8.95 19.63 7.11
N PRO A 251 7.99 20.55 7.33
CA PRO A 251 6.57 20.26 7.24
C PRO A 251 6.13 20.06 5.78
N ILE A 252 6.35 18.87 5.24
CA ILE A 252 6.05 18.47 3.87
C ILE A 252 4.98 17.38 3.86
N ARG A 253 4.05 17.50 2.91
CA ARG A 253 3.20 16.41 2.42
C ARG A 253 3.64 16.10 0.99
N LEU A 254 4.18 14.91 0.78
CA LEU A 254 4.65 14.48 -0.54
C LEU A 254 3.48 14.35 -1.50
N MET A 255 2.43 13.63 -1.12
CA MET A 255 1.30 13.43 -2.03
C MET A 255 -0.03 13.36 -1.32
N GLU A 256 -1.05 13.88 -2.01
CA GLU A 256 -2.45 13.73 -1.67
C GLU A 256 -3.22 13.28 -2.91
N PHE A 257 -3.89 12.14 -2.78
CA PHE A 257 -4.89 11.62 -3.70
C PHE A 257 -6.10 11.21 -2.85
N GLU A 258 -7.12 12.05 -2.84
CA GLU A 258 -8.45 11.65 -2.37
C GLU A 258 -9.24 11.15 -3.58
N GLY A 259 -9.37 9.83 -3.70
CA GLY A 259 -10.10 9.23 -4.82
C GLY A 259 -11.60 9.52 -4.77
N SER A 260 -12.30 9.28 -5.89
CA SER A 260 -13.74 9.52 -5.95
C SER A 260 -14.54 8.38 -5.35
N THR A 261 -15.22 8.66 -4.24
CA THR A 261 -16.11 7.71 -3.54
C THR A 261 -17.41 7.41 -4.27
N THR A 262 -17.66 8.06 -5.42
CA THR A 262 -18.86 7.89 -6.25
C THR A 262 -18.59 7.08 -7.53
N ILE A 263 -17.36 6.65 -7.75
CA ILE A 263 -16.94 5.88 -8.92
C ILE A 263 -16.76 4.42 -8.51
N ASN A 264 -17.33 3.50 -9.28
CA ASN A 264 -17.12 2.06 -9.06
C ASN A 264 -15.78 1.62 -9.69
N PRO A 265 -14.78 1.24 -8.89
CA PRO A 265 -13.46 0.84 -9.41
C PRO A 265 -13.50 -0.48 -10.20
N ALA A 266 -14.54 -1.31 -10.03
CA ALA A 266 -14.69 -2.56 -10.78
C ALA A 266 -15.05 -2.35 -12.27
N VAL A 267 -15.54 -1.17 -12.65
CA VAL A 267 -15.95 -0.86 -14.04
C VAL A 267 -15.35 0.43 -14.59
N HIS A 268 -14.67 1.21 -13.76
CA HIS A 268 -13.99 2.44 -14.17
C HIS A 268 -12.57 2.48 -13.62
N ALA A 269 -11.58 2.58 -14.50
CA ALA A 269 -10.18 2.66 -14.11
C ALA A 269 -9.82 4.09 -13.68
N PHE A 270 -9.38 4.23 -12.44
CA PHE A 270 -8.76 5.42 -11.85
C PHE A 270 -7.76 4.96 -10.78
N GLY A 271 -7.13 5.89 -10.07
CA GLY A 271 -6.14 5.59 -9.03
C GLY A 271 -4.72 5.49 -9.56
N MET A 272 -3.96 4.52 -9.07
CA MET A 272 -2.55 4.36 -9.40
C MET A 272 -2.22 2.89 -9.56
N ARG A 273 -1.58 2.45 -10.65
CA ARG A 273 -1.19 1.03 -10.74
C ARG A 273 -0.04 0.71 -9.80
N GLU A 274 1.07 1.43 -9.92
CA GLU A 274 2.28 1.15 -9.14
C GLU A 274 2.83 2.41 -8.46
N MET A 275 3.21 2.27 -7.19
CA MET A 275 3.97 3.26 -6.45
C MET A 275 5.22 2.67 -5.82
N ARG A 276 6.35 3.38 -5.94
CA ARG A 276 7.59 3.07 -5.22
C ARG A 276 8.07 4.30 -4.45
N PHE A 277 8.22 4.15 -3.14
CA PHE A 277 8.87 5.10 -2.25
C PHE A 277 10.04 4.37 -1.58
N VAL A 278 11.23 4.49 -2.20
CA VAL A 278 12.40 3.64 -1.88
C VAL A 278 13.63 4.48 -1.56
N ASP A 279 14.42 4.07 -0.57
CA ASP A 279 15.69 4.71 -0.20
C ASP A 279 15.58 6.22 0.12
N ASN A 280 14.42 6.67 0.61
CA ASN A 280 14.22 8.07 0.95
C ASN A 280 14.51 8.38 2.42
N THR A 281 14.88 9.63 2.69
CA THR A 281 14.99 10.17 4.06
C THR A 281 13.91 11.21 4.29
N VAL A 282 13.15 11.11 5.38
CA VAL A 282 12.13 12.09 5.77
C VAL A 282 12.40 12.58 7.18
N GLU A 283 12.44 13.89 7.38
CA GLU A 283 12.72 14.53 8.66
C GLU A 283 11.69 15.59 9.01
N ASN A 284 11.05 15.45 10.18
CA ASN A 284 10.13 16.42 10.77
C ASN A 284 8.93 16.74 9.86
N ALA A 285 8.34 15.71 9.27
CA ALA A 285 7.12 15.85 8.48
C ALA A 285 5.95 16.25 9.40
N SER A 286 5.18 17.25 9.01
CA SER A 286 3.93 17.56 9.70
C SER A 286 2.76 17.05 8.88
N TYR A 287 1.66 16.67 9.55
CA TYR A 287 0.48 16.02 8.96
C TYR A 287 0.79 14.63 8.37
N SER A 288 -0.15 14.09 7.59
CA SER A 288 0.10 12.89 6.80
C SER A 288 1.06 13.17 5.66
N PHE A 289 2.15 12.40 5.58
CA PHE A 289 3.19 12.60 4.56
C PHE A 289 2.73 12.10 3.18
N MET A 290 2.06 10.95 3.14
CA MET A 290 1.41 10.38 1.95
C MET A 290 -0.03 9.98 2.29
N ARG A 291 -1.00 10.47 1.51
CA ARG A 291 -2.43 10.17 1.71
C ARG A 291 -3.09 9.76 0.40
N LEU A 292 -3.55 8.51 0.34
CA LEU A 292 -4.09 7.81 -0.83
C LEU A 292 -5.43 7.12 -0.48
N ASP A 293 -6.25 7.82 0.29
CA ASP A 293 -7.55 7.30 0.73
C ASP A 293 -8.51 7.22 -0.46
N ASP A 294 -9.35 6.18 -0.48
CA ASP A 294 -10.36 5.94 -1.53
C ASP A 294 -9.79 5.84 -2.97
N MET A 295 -8.52 5.49 -3.09
CA MET A 295 -7.80 5.33 -4.35
C MET A 295 -7.46 3.87 -4.64
N PRO A 296 -7.93 3.26 -5.74
CA PRO A 296 -7.55 1.89 -6.10
C PRO A 296 -6.08 1.82 -6.59
N PHE A 297 -5.46 0.65 -6.41
CA PHE A 297 -4.11 0.37 -6.91
C PHE A 297 -3.77 -1.11 -7.02
N ASP A 298 -2.79 -1.42 -7.86
CA ASP A 298 -2.24 -2.77 -7.98
C ASP A 298 -1.15 -2.97 -6.91
N GLU A 299 -0.12 -2.13 -6.88
CA GLU A 299 1.04 -2.35 -5.99
C GLU A 299 1.61 -1.05 -5.42
N ILE A 300 1.88 -1.03 -4.12
CA ILE A 300 2.60 0.05 -3.44
C ILE A 300 3.77 -0.53 -2.65
N TYR A 301 4.95 0.07 -2.81
CA TYR A 301 6.18 -0.31 -2.14
C TYR A 301 6.73 0.86 -1.30
N LEU A 302 6.88 0.63 0.00
CA LEU A 302 7.56 1.52 0.95
C LEU A 302 8.79 0.76 1.49
N GLU A 303 9.94 0.94 0.87
CA GLU A 303 11.12 0.12 1.17
C GLU A 303 12.35 0.96 1.51
N ASP A 304 13.17 0.48 2.45
CA ASP A 304 14.50 1.03 2.74
C ASP A 304 14.53 2.53 3.14
N ASN A 305 13.41 3.06 3.64
CA ASN A 305 13.33 4.47 4.00
C ASN A 305 13.79 4.74 5.44
N THR A 306 14.38 5.91 5.66
CA THR A 306 14.67 6.45 6.99
C THR A 306 13.72 7.60 7.31
N VAL A 307 12.95 7.48 8.39
CA VAL A 307 11.98 8.49 8.81
C VAL A 307 12.26 8.93 10.24
N THR A 308 12.56 10.22 10.41
CA THR A 308 12.69 10.85 11.72
C THR A 308 11.57 11.85 11.92
N ASN A 309 10.72 11.63 12.93
CA ASN A 309 9.62 12.53 13.34
C ASN A 309 8.53 12.76 12.28
N PHE A 310 7.28 12.42 12.64
CA PHE A 310 6.08 12.83 11.90
C PHE A 310 4.89 13.08 12.83
N ASP A 311 3.89 13.84 12.41
CA ASP A 311 2.80 14.25 13.31
C ASP A 311 1.55 13.36 13.28
N TYR A 312 1.23 12.70 12.16
CA TYR A 312 -0.06 12.00 11.99
C TYR A 312 0.09 10.59 11.38
N THR A 313 -0.27 10.36 10.12
CA THR A 313 -0.01 9.08 9.45
C THR A 313 1.11 9.26 8.44
N PHE A 314 2.21 8.51 8.53
CA PHE A 314 3.26 8.68 7.52
C PHE A 314 2.74 8.26 6.14
N PHE A 315 2.15 7.07 6.05
CA PHE A 315 1.42 6.58 4.89
C PHE A 315 -0.03 6.23 5.26
N SER A 316 -0.99 6.66 4.43
CA SER A 316 -2.40 6.30 4.57
C SER A 316 -2.99 5.88 3.23
N SER A 317 -3.64 4.72 3.22
CA SER A 317 -4.55 4.26 2.19
C SER A 317 -5.76 3.61 2.88
N GLY A 318 -6.63 4.44 3.45
CA GLY A 318 -7.89 4.01 4.03
C GLY A 318 -9.04 3.95 3.03
N ILE A 319 -10.16 3.38 3.47
CA ILE A 319 -11.45 3.48 2.79
C ILE A 319 -12.41 4.26 3.68
N SER A 320 -13.08 5.25 3.11
CA SER A 320 -14.09 6.03 3.80
C SER A 320 -15.29 5.14 4.15
N ASN A 321 -15.70 5.15 5.42
CA ASN A 321 -16.82 4.32 5.87
C ASN A 321 -18.14 4.71 5.17
N GLY A 322 -18.90 3.71 4.72
CA GLY A 322 -20.27 3.90 4.21
C GLY A 322 -20.34 4.49 2.80
N ILE A 323 -19.27 4.40 2.02
CA ILE A 323 -19.28 4.76 0.60
C ILE A 323 -20.05 3.72 -0.21
N THR A 324 -20.52 4.10 -1.41
CA THR A 324 -21.39 3.25 -2.23
C THR A 324 -20.69 1.98 -2.73
N TYR A 325 -19.38 2.04 -2.95
CA TYR A 325 -18.57 0.96 -3.52
C TYR A 325 -17.44 0.55 -2.56
N GLU A 326 -17.76 0.42 -1.27
CA GLU A 326 -16.79 0.11 -0.21
C GLU A 326 -16.09 -1.23 -0.47
N ASP A 327 -16.87 -2.26 -0.83
CA ASP A 327 -16.37 -3.59 -1.14
C ASP A 327 -15.53 -3.59 -2.42
N GLU A 328 -16.00 -2.96 -3.50
CA GLU A 328 -15.22 -2.88 -4.73
C GLU A 328 -13.94 -2.05 -4.56
N MET A 329 -13.95 -1.03 -3.70
CA MET A 329 -12.74 -0.26 -3.35
C MET A 329 -11.74 -1.11 -2.57
N PHE A 330 -12.22 -1.92 -1.62
CA PHE A 330 -11.39 -2.87 -0.89
C PHE A 330 -10.73 -3.86 -1.85
N GLU A 331 -11.53 -4.45 -2.75
CA GLU A 331 -11.04 -5.35 -3.79
C GLU A 331 -10.05 -4.67 -4.74
N ALA A 332 -10.20 -3.38 -5.02
CA ALA A 332 -9.35 -2.68 -5.98
C ALA A 332 -8.01 -2.19 -5.40
N LYS A 333 -7.71 -2.44 -4.12
CA LYS A 333 -6.42 -2.14 -3.48
C LYS A 333 -5.66 -3.45 -3.22
N LYS A 334 -4.82 -3.86 -4.16
CA LYS A 334 -4.31 -5.25 -4.22
C LYS A 334 -3.17 -5.51 -3.25
N LEU A 335 -2.01 -4.87 -3.40
CA LEU A 335 -0.82 -5.20 -2.60
C LEU A 335 -0.13 -3.96 -2.02
N LEU A 336 0.11 -3.99 -0.71
CA LEU A 336 1.03 -3.09 -0.01
C LEU A 336 2.25 -3.87 0.53
N VAL A 337 3.44 -3.44 0.14
CA VAL A 337 4.72 -3.91 0.70
C VAL A 337 5.36 -2.78 1.50
N VAL A 338 5.67 -3.06 2.77
CA VAL A 338 6.39 -2.16 3.68
C VAL A 338 7.56 -2.94 4.25
N ARG A 339 8.78 -2.65 3.80
CA ARG A 339 9.96 -3.46 4.15
C ARG A 339 11.18 -2.63 4.55
N ASN A 340 11.91 -3.09 5.56
CA ASN A 340 13.23 -2.57 5.92
C ASN A 340 13.26 -1.04 6.18
N ASN A 341 12.16 -0.47 6.68
CA ASN A 341 12.12 0.95 7.02
C ASN A 341 12.64 1.19 8.43
N GLN A 342 13.37 2.29 8.62
CA GLN A 342 13.89 2.76 9.90
C GLN A 342 13.14 4.02 10.34
N VAL A 343 12.21 3.88 11.27
CA VAL A 343 11.32 4.95 11.73
C VAL A 343 11.60 5.23 13.20
N LYS A 344 11.98 6.47 13.50
CA LYS A 344 12.28 6.90 14.88
C LYS A 344 11.76 8.29 15.16
N CYS A 345 10.89 8.41 16.16
CA CYS A 345 10.49 9.71 16.70
C CYS A 345 11.34 10.05 17.92
N ASP A 346 11.91 11.25 17.93
CA ASP A 346 12.75 11.75 19.01
C ASP A 346 12.01 11.76 20.35
N ASP A 347 12.75 11.66 21.46
CA ASP A 347 12.19 11.70 22.81
C ASP A 347 11.40 12.98 23.11
N SER A 348 11.72 14.08 22.43
CA SER A 348 11.01 15.37 22.53
C SER A 348 9.82 15.48 21.59
N TRP A 349 9.67 14.57 20.60
CA TRP A 349 8.63 14.62 19.59
C TRP A 349 7.35 13.93 20.05
N TRP A 350 6.25 14.69 20.10
CA TRP A 350 4.92 14.18 20.39
C TRP A 350 4.07 14.30 19.13
N GLY A 351 3.44 13.20 18.72
CA GLY A 351 2.53 13.23 17.57
C GLY A 351 1.41 14.25 17.77
N ASN A 352 0.89 14.76 16.67
CA ASN A 352 -0.21 15.71 16.64
C ASN A 352 -1.28 15.32 15.59
N PRO A 353 -1.96 14.17 15.76
CA PRO A 353 -3.11 13.79 14.95
C PRO A 353 -4.23 14.84 15.06
N ASN A 354 -4.75 15.31 13.92
CA ASN A 354 -5.74 16.41 13.85
C ASN A 354 -7.19 16.01 14.22
N ASN A 355 -7.40 14.78 14.65
CA ASN A 355 -8.67 14.20 15.09
C ASN A 355 -8.32 12.90 15.82
N THR A 356 -9.20 12.36 16.66
CA THR A 356 -9.00 11.18 17.51
C THR A 356 -8.82 9.84 16.75
N ASN A 357 -8.16 9.86 15.59
CA ASN A 357 -8.03 8.72 14.69
C ASN A 357 -6.76 7.93 15.04
N TYR A 358 -5.68 8.13 14.28
CA TYR A 358 -4.51 7.27 14.28
C TYR A 358 -3.21 8.08 14.25
N TYR A 359 -2.21 7.65 15.00
CA TYR A 359 -0.83 8.08 14.86
C TYR A 359 0.01 6.84 14.57
N CYS A 360 0.33 6.61 13.29
CA CYS A 360 1.02 5.41 12.83
C CYS A 360 1.88 5.63 11.59
N PHE A 361 2.85 4.74 11.39
CA PHE A 361 3.72 4.77 10.22
C PHE A 361 2.94 4.33 8.96
N ALA A 362 2.20 3.23 9.03
CA ALA A 362 1.38 2.76 7.91
C ALA A 362 -0.10 2.59 8.31
N LEU A 363 -1.02 3.04 7.47
CA LEU A 363 -2.44 2.73 7.54
C LEU A 363 -2.89 2.18 6.19
N PHE A 364 -3.45 0.97 6.18
CA PHE A 364 -3.86 0.30 4.95
C PHE A 364 -5.13 -0.53 5.13
N GLU A 365 -6.02 -0.42 4.15
CA GLU A 365 -7.17 -1.30 3.95
C GLU A 365 -7.18 -1.82 2.50
N GLY A 366 -7.24 -3.14 2.29
CA GLY A 366 -7.13 -3.78 0.97
C GLY A 366 -6.88 -5.30 1.04
N ILE A 367 -6.35 -5.92 -0.01
CA ILE A 367 -6.25 -7.40 -0.09
C ILE A 367 -5.01 -7.93 0.64
N ASP A 368 -3.81 -7.66 0.12
CA ASP A 368 -2.56 -8.23 0.60
C ASP A 368 -1.67 -7.17 1.24
N CYS A 369 -1.10 -7.49 2.40
CA CYS A 369 -0.08 -6.68 3.04
C CYS A 369 1.11 -7.51 3.50
N ILE A 370 2.30 -7.09 3.07
CA ILE A 370 3.59 -7.60 3.52
C ILE A 370 4.26 -6.49 4.33
N TYR A 371 4.47 -6.72 5.63
CA TYR A 371 5.07 -5.77 6.57
C TYR A 371 6.26 -6.45 7.26
N GLU A 372 7.47 -6.23 6.74
CA GLU A 372 8.64 -7.05 7.08
C GLU A 372 9.86 -6.21 7.48
N ASP A 373 10.61 -6.68 8.47
CA ASP A 373 11.93 -6.14 8.85
C ASP A 373 11.94 -4.62 9.13
N ASN A 374 10.80 -4.04 9.53
CA ASN A 374 10.71 -2.62 9.87
C ASN A 374 11.12 -2.39 11.33
N HIS A 375 11.79 -1.27 11.61
CA HIS A 375 12.01 -0.78 12.97
C HIS A 375 11.20 0.50 13.17
N VAL A 376 10.23 0.47 14.08
CA VAL A 376 9.41 1.65 14.42
C VAL A 376 9.53 1.95 15.91
N GLU A 377 10.02 3.15 16.22
CA GLU A 377 10.35 3.55 17.59
C GLU A 377 9.82 4.94 17.98
N GLY A 378 9.33 5.05 19.21
CA GLY A 378 9.17 6.34 19.90
C GLY A 378 7.88 7.11 19.57
N LEU A 379 6.91 6.49 18.89
CA LEU A 379 5.61 7.09 18.61
C LEU A 379 4.84 7.26 19.93
N LYS A 380 4.64 8.51 20.35
CA LYS A 380 3.91 8.87 21.57
C LYS A 380 2.89 9.96 21.32
N TYR A 381 1.74 9.82 22.00
CA TYR A 381 0.66 10.78 21.93
C TYR A 381 0.01 11.02 23.29
N SER A 382 -0.45 12.26 23.51
CA SER A 382 -1.28 12.64 24.64
C SER A 382 -2.06 13.91 24.29
N SER A 383 -3.39 13.84 24.32
CA SER A 383 -4.28 15.01 24.21
C SER A 383 -4.49 15.67 25.58
N GLY A 384 -4.19 14.97 26.67
CA GLY A 384 -4.43 15.41 28.04
C GLY A 384 -5.84 15.13 28.56
N SER A 385 -6.76 14.69 27.70
CA SER A 385 -8.12 14.27 28.05
C SER A 385 -8.73 13.34 27.00
N GLY A 386 -9.79 12.60 27.36
CA GLY A 386 -10.56 11.75 26.45
C GLY A 386 -9.90 10.42 26.06
N SER A 387 -10.39 9.82 24.97
CA SER A 387 -9.85 8.59 24.38
C SER A 387 -8.54 8.78 23.63
N GLY A 388 -8.23 9.99 23.17
CA GLY A 388 -7.04 10.26 22.37
C GLY A 388 -7.04 9.57 21.00
N ALA A 389 -5.91 9.58 20.31
CA ALA A 389 -5.71 8.85 19.06
C ALA A 389 -5.12 7.47 19.33
N ALA A 390 -5.47 6.48 18.52
CA ALA A 390 -4.79 5.18 18.58
C ALA A 390 -3.36 5.33 18.06
N VAL A 391 -2.40 4.66 18.69
CA VAL A 391 -0.97 4.78 18.36
C VAL A 391 -0.44 3.39 18.03
N TYR A 392 0.07 3.23 16.81
CA TYR A 392 0.59 1.96 16.29
C TYR A 392 1.84 2.23 15.47
N ASP A 393 2.63 1.20 15.19
CA ASP A 393 3.47 1.22 14.00
C ASP A 393 2.60 1.14 12.73
N ALA A 394 1.63 0.21 12.71
CA ALA A 394 0.76 -0.01 11.57
C ALA A 394 -0.69 -0.29 11.96
N TYR A 395 -1.62 0.22 11.17
CA TYR A 395 -3.03 -0.18 11.17
C TYR A 395 -3.31 -0.92 9.86
N LEU A 396 -3.57 -2.23 9.95
CA LEU A 396 -3.69 -3.10 8.78
C LEU A 396 -5.05 -3.80 8.79
N SER A 397 -5.93 -3.34 7.91
CA SER A 397 -7.25 -3.93 7.64
C SER A 397 -7.24 -4.65 6.29
N CYS A 398 -6.55 -5.79 6.22
CA CYS A 398 -6.37 -6.52 4.96
C CYS A 398 -6.91 -7.97 5.00
N GLU A 399 -7.07 -8.61 3.85
CA GLU A 399 -7.45 -10.03 3.80
C GLU A 399 -6.29 -10.92 4.25
N ASN A 400 -5.10 -10.72 3.67
CA ASN A 400 -3.90 -11.49 3.98
C ASN A 400 -2.81 -10.58 4.54
N LEU A 401 -2.28 -10.97 5.71
CA LEU A 401 -1.22 -10.23 6.38
C LEU A 401 -0.03 -11.14 6.69
N ILE A 402 1.13 -10.72 6.19
CA ILE A 402 2.45 -11.18 6.62
C ILE A 402 3.10 -10.04 7.43
N TYR A 403 3.38 -10.30 8.70
CA TYR A 403 4.01 -9.35 9.62
C TYR A 403 5.21 -10.03 10.29
N VAL A 404 6.41 -9.86 9.73
CA VAL A 404 7.59 -10.69 10.09
C VAL A 404 8.82 -9.84 10.39
N GLY A 405 9.57 -10.21 11.42
CA GLY A 405 10.90 -9.63 11.69
C GLY A 405 10.89 -8.16 12.15
N ASN A 406 9.73 -7.61 12.52
CA ASN A 406 9.61 -6.19 12.86
C ASN A 406 10.05 -5.90 14.30
N THR A 407 10.66 -4.73 14.51
CA THR A 407 10.87 -4.15 15.84
C THR A 407 9.85 -3.05 16.09
N TRP A 408 9.01 -3.27 17.09
CA TRP A 408 8.02 -2.34 17.61
C TRP A 408 8.49 -1.85 18.98
N LYS A 409 8.91 -0.58 19.10
CA LYS A 409 9.55 -0.10 20.33
C LYS A 409 8.99 1.21 20.86
N ASN A 410 8.59 1.24 22.12
CA ASN A 410 8.23 2.47 22.83
C ASN A 410 7.09 3.27 22.13
N ILE A 411 6.13 2.54 21.56
CA ILE A 411 4.95 3.07 20.88
C ILE A 411 3.80 3.09 21.88
N LEU A 412 3.34 4.28 22.30
CA LEU A 412 2.39 4.39 23.42
C LEU A 412 1.51 5.65 23.39
N ASN A 413 0.21 5.47 23.57
CA ASN A 413 -0.72 6.54 23.94
C ASN A 413 -0.76 6.71 25.47
N PHE A 414 -0.64 7.94 25.97
CA PHE A 414 -0.62 8.30 27.40
C PHE A 414 -1.94 8.91 27.90
N ASN A 415 -3.03 8.82 27.13
CA ASN A 415 -4.33 9.30 27.57
C ASN A 415 -5.00 8.32 28.55
N PRO A 416 -5.62 8.79 29.66
CA PRO A 416 -6.22 7.92 30.67
C PRO A 416 -7.38 7.04 30.16
N GLY A 417 -8.16 7.56 29.21
CA GLY A 417 -9.30 6.87 28.61
C GLY A 417 -8.98 6.20 27.29
N LYS A 418 -7.69 5.94 27.00
CA LYS A 418 -7.28 5.46 25.68
C LYS A 418 -7.96 4.16 25.27
N GLU A 419 -8.28 4.10 23.99
CA GLU A 419 -8.78 2.91 23.33
C GLU A 419 -7.77 2.48 22.27
N ASN A 420 -7.68 1.17 22.05
CA ASN A 420 -6.94 0.57 20.93
C ASN A 420 -5.41 0.77 20.99
N ASN A 421 -4.77 0.38 22.09
CA ASN A 421 -3.32 0.24 22.18
C ASN A 421 -2.98 -1.25 22.12
N THR A 422 -2.72 -1.79 20.92
CA THR A 422 -2.68 -3.24 20.67
C THR A 422 -1.43 -3.61 19.88
N LEU A 423 -0.76 -4.72 20.25
CA LEU A 423 0.41 -5.23 19.50
C LEU A 423 -0.02 -5.85 18.17
N LEU A 424 -0.85 -6.89 18.24
CA LEU A 424 -1.33 -7.62 17.07
C LEU A 424 -2.69 -7.06 16.67
N LYS A 425 -2.69 -5.81 16.20
CA LYS A 425 -3.91 -5.15 15.70
C LYS A 425 -4.16 -5.60 14.27
N SER A 426 -5.31 -6.21 14.03
CA SER A 426 -5.79 -6.35 12.67
C SER A 426 -7.31 -6.31 12.58
N LYS A 427 -7.79 -5.51 11.63
CA LYS A 427 -9.21 -5.42 11.25
C LYS A 427 -9.42 -6.24 9.95
N GLY A 428 -10.66 -6.61 9.67
CA GLY A 428 -11.04 -7.38 8.47
C GLY A 428 -11.74 -6.54 7.42
N GLY A 429 -11.74 -7.04 6.19
CA GLY A 429 -12.54 -6.57 5.06
C GLY A 429 -14.00 -7.02 5.10
N PRO A 430 -14.80 -6.64 4.08
CA PRO A 430 -16.21 -6.98 4.00
C PRO A 430 -16.40 -8.49 3.83
N ASP A 431 -17.17 -9.09 4.74
CA ASP A 431 -17.73 -10.45 4.69
C ASP A 431 -16.78 -11.67 4.52
N GLY A 432 -15.45 -11.47 4.49
CA GLY A 432 -14.44 -12.51 4.27
C GLY A 432 -13.75 -13.09 5.52
N SER A 433 -13.24 -14.32 5.41
CA SER A 433 -12.35 -14.92 6.41
C SER A 433 -10.90 -14.54 6.11
N VAL A 434 -10.22 -13.92 7.07
CA VAL A 434 -8.88 -13.37 6.87
C VAL A 434 -7.76 -14.34 7.26
N THR A 435 -6.52 -14.11 6.78
CA THR A 435 -5.32 -14.85 7.20
C THR A 435 -4.28 -13.93 7.87
N ARG A 436 -3.66 -14.40 8.95
CA ARG A 436 -2.73 -13.62 9.77
C ARG A 436 -1.49 -14.43 10.11
N HIS A 437 -0.33 -13.92 9.73
CA HIS A 437 0.95 -14.52 10.04
C HIS A 437 1.87 -13.50 10.71
N TYR A 438 2.16 -13.73 12.00
CA TYR A 438 3.05 -12.90 12.82
C TYR A 438 4.24 -13.72 13.29
N GLU A 439 5.43 -13.46 12.76
CA GLU A 439 6.63 -14.26 13.07
C GLU A 439 7.85 -13.41 13.43
N ALA A 440 8.63 -13.85 14.41
CA ALA A 440 9.93 -13.27 14.75
C ALA A 440 9.92 -11.75 15.06
N ASN A 441 8.80 -11.20 15.54
CA ASN A 441 8.69 -9.77 15.86
C ASN A 441 9.13 -9.48 17.30
N HIS A 442 9.67 -8.28 17.52
CA HIS A 442 10.19 -7.80 18.80
C HIS A 442 9.35 -6.61 19.28
N TYR A 443 8.51 -6.83 20.29
CA TYR A 443 7.66 -5.80 20.90
C TYR A 443 8.27 -5.35 22.23
N ILE A 444 8.62 -4.07 22.34
CA ILE A 444 9.38 -3.54 23.47
C ILE A 444 8.70 -2.29 24.03
N ILE A 445 8.42 -2.28 25.34
CA ILE A 445 8.14 -1.05 26.10
C ILE A 445 9.05 -0.98 27.31
N GLU A 446 9.92 0.02 27.32
CA GLU A 446 10.85 0.24 28.41
C GLU A 446 10.18 1.06 29.54
N GLU A 447 10.31 0.60 30.79
CA GLU A 447 9.82 1.37 31.94
C GLU A 447 10.49 2.75 32.06
N SER A 448 11.76 2.87 31.65
CA SER A 448 12.48 4.14 31.56
C SER A 448 11.85 5.12 30.58
N TYR A 449 11.35 4.62 29.45
CA TYR A 449 10.65 5.44 28.47
C TYR A 449 9.32 5.98 29.01
N ILE A 450 8.55 5.14 29.71
CA ILE A 450 7.33 5.58 30.41
C ILE A 450 7.67 6.68 31.42
N LYS A 451 8.69 6.46 32.26
CA LYS A 451 9.13 7.44 33.27
C LYS A 451 9.52 8.78 32.65
N MET A 452 10.26 8.75 31.54
CA MET A 452 10.64 9.94 30.80
C MET A 452 9.39 10.70 30.30
N CYS A 453 8.49 10.00 29.61
CA CYS A 453 7.27 10.59 29.09
C CYS A 453 6.39 11.18 30.21
N SER A 454 6.25 10.46 31.33
CA SER A 454 5.51 10.95 32.51
C SER A 454 6.10 12.23 33.07
N ALA A 455 7.44 12.35 33.15
CA ALA A 455 8.09 13.57 33.61
C ALA A 455 7.83 14.75 32.65
N GLN A 456 7.85 14.51 31.33
CA GLN A 456 7.52 15.53 30.33
C GLN A 456 6.06 15.98 30.45
N LEU A 457 5.11 15.05 30.61
CA LEU A 457 3.69 15.36 30.75
C LEU A 457 3.38 16.05 32.08
N ALA A 458 4.01 15.64 33.19
CA ALA A 458 3.89 16.30 34.47
C ALA A 458 4.29 17.77 34.38
N LYS A 459 5.40 18.07 33.69
CA LYS A 459 5.83 19.45 33.40
C LYS A 459 4.82 20.19 32.52
N LYS A 460 4.37 19.57 31.42
CA LYS A 460 3.42 20.17 30.46
C LYS A 460 2.09 20.57 31.11
N TYR A 461 1.59 19.76 32.04
CA TYR A 461 0.29 19.96 32.70
C TYR A 461 0.40 20.49 34.13
N SER A 462 1.59 20.89 34.58
CA SER A 462 1.86 21.37 35.95
C SER A 462 1.34 20.43 37.04
N GLN A 463 1.55 19.12 36.86
CA GLN A 463 1.15 18.07 37.80
C GLN A 463 2.34 17.61 38.64
N ASP A 464 2.06 17.03 39.81
CA ASP A 464 3.08 16.35 40.61
C ASP A 464 3.68 15.16 39.81
N PRO A 465 5.01 15.08 39.63
CA PRO A 465 5.62 14.03 38.83
C PRO A 465 5.37 12.62 39.35
N SER A 466 5.26 12.42 40.66
CA SER A 466 5.03 11.10 41.26
C SER A 466 3.59 10.65 41.03
N VAL A 467 2.63 11.57 41.17
CA VAL A 467 1.22 11.32 40.88
C VAL A 467 1.03 11.01 39.39
N ARG A 468 1.65 11.79 38.51
CA ARG A 468 1.56 11.57 37.07
C ARG A 468 2.17 10.24 36.66
N LEU A 469 3.34 9.90 37.19
CA LEU A 469 3.98 8.62 36.91
C LEU A 469 3.10 7.44 37.34
N ALA A 470 2.47 7.50 38.52
CA ALA A 470 1.56 6.46 38.97
C ALA A 470 0.36 6.28 38.02
N GLN A 471 -0.19 7.39 37.50
CA GLN A 471 -1.27 7.37 36.51
C GLN A 471 -0.80 6.73 35.20
N ASP A 472 0.31 7.18 34.63
CA ASP A 472 0.78 6.70 33.33
C ASP A 472 1.24 5.24 33.40
N LEU A 473 1.86 4.78 34.50
CA LEU A 473 2.18 3.36 34.72
C LEU A 473 0.92 2.48 34.89
N SER A 474 -0.20 3.06 35.34
CA SER A 474 -1.49 2.36 35.38
C SER A 474 -2.19 2.34 34.01
N ALA A 475 -1.88 3.33 33.17
CA ALA A 475 -2.41 3.49 31.82
C ALA A 475 -1.48 2.91 30.75
N SER A 476 -0.29 2.42 31.06
CA SER A 476 0.68 1.90 30.08
C SER A 476 0.38 0.49 29.56
N TRP A 477 -0.81 -0.02 29.88
CA TRP A 477 -1.27 -1.32 29.38
C TRP A 477 -1.38 -1.34 27.86
N ILE A 478 -1.09 -2.52 27.30
CA ILE A 478 -1.21 -2.84 25.88
C ILE A 478 -2.01 -4.13 25.75
N ASP A 479 -2.99 -4.15 24.84
CA ASP A 479 -3.70 -5.36 24.48
C ASP A 479 -2.83 -6.23 23.57
N PHE A 480 -2.80 -7.54 23.86
CA PHE A 480 -2.01 -8.48 23.09
C PHE A 480 -2.55 -8.61 21.65
N ILE A 481 -3.85 -8.88 21.51
CA ILE A 481 -4.52 -9.15 20.23
C ILE A 481 -5.82 -8.38 20.15
N SER A 482 -6.12 -7.82 18.97
CA SER A 482 -7.44 -7.29 18.61
C SER A 482 -7.78 -7.78 17.21
N LEU A 483 -8.74 -8.71 17.14
CA LEU A 483 -9.28 -9.27 15.90
C LEU A 483 -10.79 -9.00 15.87
N THR A 484 -11.27 -8.28 14.87
CA THR A 484 -12.68 -7.88 14.75
C THR A 484 -13.45 -8.67 13.69
N THR A 485 -12.82 -9.63 13.03
CA THR A 485 -13.41 -10.44 11.96
C THR A 485 -13.13 -11.94 12.18
N ARG A 486 -13.78 -12.79 11.37
CA ARG A 486 -13.45 -14.22 11.29
C ARG A 486 -12.09 -14.40 10.63
N CYS A 487 -11.27 -15.27 11.21
CA CYS A 487 -9.93 -15.58 10.72
C CYS A 487 -9.82 -17.09 10.44
N SER A 488 -9.36 -17.47 9.25
CA SER A 488 -9.17 -18.87 8.87
C SER A 488 -7.90 -19.41 9.53
N THR A 489 -6.80 -18.67 9.37
CA THR A 489 -5.50 -19.05 9.91
C THR A 489 -4.89 -17.87 10.66
N TYR A 490 -4.56 -18.08 11.93
CA TYR A 490 -3.87 -17.10 12.77
C TYR A 490 -2.63 -17.74 13.38
N GLU A 491 -1.47 -17.34 12.88
CA GLU A 491 -0.16 -17.79 13.33
C GLU A 491 0.55 -16.67 14.09
N ILE A 492 1.04 -17.00 15.28
CA ILE A 492 1.82 -16.12 16.15
C ILE A 492 3.03 -16.95 16.59
N LEU A 493 4.16 -16.77 15.92
CA LEU A 493 5.32 -17.65 15.99
C LEU A 493 6.57 -16.89 16.40
N ASP A 494 7.34 -17.43 17.35
CA ASP A 494 8.70 -16.98 17.66
C ASP A 494 8.84 -15.48 17.99
N ASN A 495 7.77 -14.83 18.47
CA ASN A 495 7.80 -13.41 18.81
C ASN A 495 8.37 -13.19 20.20
N THR A 496 9.09 -12.08 20.40
CA THR A 496 9.53 -11.60 21.71
C THR A 496 8.68 -10.41 22.13
N ILE A 497 7.98 -10.53 23.26
CA ILE A 497 7.12 -9.50 23.83
C ILE A 497 7.71 -9.09 25.18
N ASP A 498 8.42 -7.96 25.24
CA ASP A 498 9.00 -7.36 26.44
C ASP A 498 8.32 -6.01 26.75
N VAL A 499 7.14 -6.06 27.38
CA VAL A 499 6.31 -4.87 27.64
C VAL A 499 5.99 -4.69 29.11
N TYR A 500 5.70 -3.46 29.55
CA TYR A 500 5.45 -3.19 30.98
C TYR A 500 4.18 -3.89 31.51
N ASP A 501 3.03 -3.71 30.84
CA ASP A 501 1.74 -4.25 31.25
C ASP A 501 0.99 -4.80 30.02
N LEU A 502 0.85 -6.12 29.96
CA LEU A 502 0.19 -6.83 28.85
C LEU A 502 -1.20 -7.31 29.26
N ARG A 503 -2.21 -6.97 28.47
CA ARG A 503 -3.58 -7.43 28.63
C ARG A 503 -3.94 -8.44 27.56
N LEU A 504 -4.37 -9.61 27.99
CA LEU A 504 -4.84 -10.68 27.12
C LEU A 504 -6.32 -10.45 26.76
N PRO A 505 -6.79 -11.00 25.62
CA PRO A 505 -8.17 -10.82 25.18
C PRO A 505 -9.21 -11.18 26.25
N MET A 506 -10.24 -10.33 26.39
CA MET A 506 -11.35 -10.57 27.34
C MET A 506 -12.48 -11.42 26.75
N SER A 507 -12.49 -11.65 25.43
CA SER A 507 -13.57 -12.35 24.73
C SER A 507 -13.03 -13.27 23.66
N SER A 508 -13.84 -14.27 23.28
CA SER A 508 -13.49 -15.26 22.27
C SER A 508 -13.19 -14.64 20.92
N ILE A 509 -12.10 -15.09 20.32
CA ILE A 509 -11.71 -14.77 18.95
C ILE A 509 -12.28 -15.81 17.98
N PHE A 510 -12.79 -15.36 16.84
CA PHE A 510 -13.38 -16.24 15.82
C PHE A 510 -12.30 -16.75 14.87
N VAL A 511 -11.54 -17.74 15.32
CA VAL A 511 -10.43 -18.34 14.55
C VAL A 511 -10.74 -19.81 14.24
N GLU A 512 -10.47 -20.27 13.01
CA GLU A 512 -10.64 -21.67 12.62
C GLU A 512 -9.41 -22.51 12.96
N GLN A 513 -8.22 -22.00 12.64
CA GLN A 513 -6.93 -22.60 12.94
C GLN A 513 -6.04 -21.55 13.61
N MET A 514 -5.55 -21.88 14.81
CA MET A 514 -4.68 -20.98 15.57
C MET A 514 -3.41 -21.71 15.99
N ASN A 515 -2.26 -21.13 15.67
CA ASN A 515 -0.94 -21.63 16.07
C ASN A 515 -0.21 -20.57 16.89
N LEU A 516 0.06 -20.88 18.16
CA LEU A 516 0.90 -20.07 19.04
C LEU A 516 2.08 -20.93 19.46
N SER A 517 3.27 -20.64 18.94
CA SER A 517 4.47 -21.43 19.22
C SER A 517 5.71 -20.55 19.36
N GLY A 518 6.64 -20.93 20.26
CA GLY A 518 7.96 -20.31 20.39
C GLY A 518 7.99 -18.86 20.89
N ASN A 519 6.85 -18.25 21.20
CA ASN A 519 6.79 -16.87 21.68
C ASN A 519 7.30 -16.71 23.12
N GLN A 520 8.09 -15.66 23.36
CA GLN A 520 8.55 -15.28 24.69
C GLN A 520 7.78 -14.05 25.19
N ILE A 521 7.13 -14.17 26.35
CA ILE A 521 6.46 -13.04 27.01
C ILE A 521 7.20 -12.68 28.30
N LYS A 522 7.70 -11.45 28.36
CA LYS A 522 8.32 -10.82 29.52
C LYS A 522 7.56 -9.54 29.83
N CYS A 523 7.03 -9.45 31.05
CA CYS A 523 6.24 -8.30 31.46
C CYS A 523 6.26 -8.09 32.95
N LYS A 524 6.06 -6.83 33.39
CA LYS A 524 5.91 -6.53 34.82
C LYS A 524 4.52 -6.93 35.33
N LYS A 525 3.51 -6.78 34.48
CA LYS A 525 2.12 -7.17 34.73
C LYS A 525 1.57 -7.91 33.51
N ILE A 526 0.81 -8.96 33.76
CA ILE A 526 0.01 -9.66 32.76
C ILE A 526 -1.35 -10.00 33.36
N GLY A 527 -2.42 -9.80 32.60
CA GLY A 527 -3.77 -10.12 33.03
C GLY A 527 -4.69 -10.49 31.88
N GLY A 528 -5.67 -11.35 32.15
CA GLY A 528 -6.66 -11.80 31.17
C GLY A 528 -6.56 -13.29 30.85
N ILE A 529 -7.20 -13.71 29.76
CA ILE A 529 -7.25 -15.11 29.31
C ILE A 529 -6.60 -15.16 27.93
N LEU A 530 -5.57 -16.00 27.76
CA LEU A 530 -4.84 -16.10 26.49
C LEU A 530 -5.74 -16.59 25.35
N LEU A 531 -6.58 -17.61 25.63
CA LEU A 531 -7.48 -18.23 24.66
C LEU A 531 -8.87 -18.47 25.27
N PRO A 532 -9.75 -17.46 25.28
CA PRO A 532 -11.15 -17.66 25.66
C PRO A 532 -11.89 -18.43 24.54
N TYR A 533 -12.19 -19.71 24.76
CA TYR A 533 -12.99 -20.49 23.81
C TYR A 533 -14.49 -20.37 24.13
N ARG A 534 -15.32 -20.19 23.10
CA ARG A 534 -16.78 -20.37 23.18
C ARG A 534 -17.16 -21.59 22.37
N VAL A 535 -17.88 -22.52 23.01
CA VAL A 535 -18.59 -23.61 22.33
C VAL A 535 -20.00 -23.11 22.03
N ALA A 536 -20.23 -22.61 20.82
CA ALA A 536 -21.57 -22.27 20.36
C ALA A 536 -22.32 -23.56 20.00
N SER A 537 -23.55 -23.72 20.46
CA SER A 537 -24.33 -24.97 20.30
C SER A 537 -24.70 -25.33 18.86
N ASN A 538 -24.39 -24.47 17.88
CA ASN A 538 -24.77 -24.58 16.48
C ASN A 538 -23.58 -24.56 15.49
N ILE A 539 -22.33 -24.58 15.96
CA ILE A 539 -21.14 -24.63 15.11
C ILE A 539 -20.47 -25.99 15.28
N ASP A 540 -20.16 -26.67 14.17
CA ASP A 540 -19.38 -27.92 14.20
C ASP A 540 -17.90 -27.61 14.46
N TYR A 541 -17.42 -27.99 15.64
CA TYR A 541 -16.03 -27.83 16.06
C TYR A 541 -15.15 -29.06 15.72
N GLY A 542 -15.70 -30.12 15.14
CA GLY A 542 -15.01 -31.39 14.91
C GLY A 542 -13.82 -31.33 13.94
N LYS A 543 -13.64 -30.20 13.24
CA LYS A 543 -12.53 -29.96 12.28
C LYS A 543 -11.60 -28.80 12.66
N LYS A 544 -11.78 -28.17 13.81
CA LYS A 544 -10.92 -27.05 14.25
C LYS A 544 -9.76 -27.56 15.10
N THR A 545 -8.59 -26.96 14.93
CA THR A 545 -7.37 -27.33 15.66
C THR A 545 -6.71 -26.08 16.22
N HIS A 546 -6.40 -26.11 17.51
CA HIS A 546 -5.63 -25.08 18.20
C HIS A 546 -4.41 -25.74 18.82
N THR A 547 -3.22 -25.28 18.45
CA THR A 547 -1.95 -25.80 18.97
C THR A 547 -1.27 -24.72 19.78
N VAL A 548 -0.88 -25.08 21.01
CA VAL A 548 -0.01 -24.27 21.87
C VAL A 548 1.18 -25.15 22.24
N SER A 549 2.36 -24.78 21.74
CA SER A 549 3.62 -25.48 22.01
C SER A 549 4.68 -24.52 22.48
N ASN A 550 5.54 -24.99 23.37
CA ASN A 550 6.76 -24.30 23.75
C ASN A 550 7.87 -24.59 22.75
#